data_AF-A0A9P7Y3X5-F1
#
_entry.id   AF-A0A9P7Y3X5-F1
#
_cell.length_a   1.000
_cell.length_b   1.000
_cell.length_c   1.000
_cell.angle_alpha   90.00
_cell.angle_beta   90.00
_cell.angle_gamma   90.00
#
_symmetry.space_group_name_H-M   'P 1'
#
loop_
_entity.id
_entity.type
_entity.pdbx_description
1 polymer ?
#
loop_
_entity_poly.entity_id
_entity_poly.type
_entity_poly.pdbx_seq_one_letter_code
_entity_poly.pdbx_strand_id
1 'polypeptide(L)'
;MLSLSLCLATVVALTTVTAQAPSALAYSSSLPIQEIQGIPAVNPVKQPWIWPLPQNWERGSNTVKVSKSIRFEGKGARQPIVSKAIKRYQDLMFKKEDYPMIPYNWSTTDNKPSRSTLSTVVIDIKSNDDHLDLDTDESYTLTVPISGKAVLQAETIYGALHGLETLSQLVQYYPERKSYYVPNAPWKISDFPKYKHRGILLDTARHYYPIEVIEKFIDTLSWNKLNVFHWHMIDSTSFPYVSKKYPELATHGAYTSRHVYTAKDIKHIVQFAKERGVRVIPEMEAPGHSTSWGYGIPEIASCPNAQPYFGYTVQPPAGQLNIAHPKTKEVVHGLIDEWAELFPDSFFHAAGDEVVMKCWENDTYITNHLQNTNQTLMQLFENFVLDMEDHVRQKKKTVMVWQEMLLEYHFNLPKDTVIQVWVGSEGVKEVTSKGYKTIVSAQDYWYLDLGFGRPRSNPYPEVQGAGFNHWNRVYSYDMRANLTKTEADLILGAEATMWGELADPNNVEDRLWPRAAAFSERLWSGYENPKGEELVSADAILRLLPWREQLVLRGVRAGPLNQGFCTRNPLDCFQPPNPAA
;
A
#
# COMPACT_ATOMS: atom_id res chain seq x y z
N MET A 1 45.36 -37.69 42.81
CA MET A 1 44.61 -38.21 43.98
C MET A 1 43.17 -38.43 43.48
N LEU A 2 42.89 -39.64 42.99
CA LEU A 2 42.01 -40.67 43.60
C LEU A 2 40.53 -40.21 43.66
N SER A 3 39.51 -40.92 43.19
CA SER A 3 39.37 -42.32 42.76
C SER A 3 37.98 -42.57 42.15
N LEU A 4 37.90 -43.65 41.38
CA LEU A 4 36.70 -44.34 40.87
C LEU A 4 35.67 -44.76 41.95
N SER A 5 34.43 -44.97 41.48
CA SER A 5 33.56 -46.17 41.66
C SER A 5 32.23 -46.09 42.45
N LEU A 6 31.23 -46.65 41.75
CA LEU A 6 30.10 -47.52 42.16
C LEU A 6 28.71 -46.94 42.54
N CYS A 7 27.73 -47.46 41.79
CA CYS A 7 26.32 -47.62 42.09
C CYS A 7 26.05 -48.21 43.49
N LEU A 8 24.95 -47.80 44.12
CA LEU A 8 23.98 -48.74 44.68
C LEU A 8 22.60 -48.08 44.90
N ALA A 9 21.56 -48.86 44.63
CA ALA A 9 20.16 -48.52 44.76
C ALA A 9 19.71 -48.45 46.23
N THR A 10 18.69 -47.63 46.49
CA THR A 10 17.87 -47.70 47.72
C THR A 10 16.40 -47.83 47.38
N VAL A 11 15.84 -48.94 47.85
CA VAL A 11 14.42 -49.27 47.93
C VAL A 11 13.84 -48.61 49.19
N VAL A 12 12.69 -47.95 49.08
CA VAL A 12 11.78 -47.75 50.22
C VAL A 12 10.34 -48.04 49.76
N ALA A 13 9.63 -48.73 50.65
CA ALA A 13 8.45 -49.53 50.41
C ALA A 13 7.12 -48.75 50.35
N LEU A 14 6.11 -49.45 49.82
CA LEU A 14 4.72 -49.05 49.65
C LEU A 14 4.01 -48.70 50.95
N THR A 15 3.21 -47.63 50.90
CA THR A 15 1.96 -47.52 51.66
C THR A 15 0.80 -47.26 50.70
N THR A 16 -0.16 -48.16 50.71
CA THR A 16 -1.41 -48.11 49.94
C THR A 16 -2.35 -47.07 50.55
N VAL A 17 -2.66 -46.01 49.80
CA VAL A 17 -3.85 -45.18 50.05
C VAL A 17 -4.73 -45.28 48.81
N THR A 18 -5.88 -45.92 48.98
CA THR A 18 -6.96 -46.03 48.01
C THR A 18 -7.51 -44.64 47.69
N ALA A 19 -7.18 -44.10 46.52
CA ALA A 19 -7.83 -42.90 46.00
C ALA A 19 -9.17 -43.27 45.38
N GLN A 20 -10.26 -42.92 46.08
CA GLN A 20 -11.61 -42.89 45.50
C GLN A 20 -11.63 -41.93 44.32
N ALA A 21 -12.20 -42.37 43.19
CA ALA A 21 -12.45 -41.53 42.03
C ALA A 21 -13.43 -40.41 42.41
N PRO A 22 -13.09 -39.12 42.21
CA PRO A 22 -14.08 -38.06 42.24
C PRO A 22 -14.92 -38.18 40.97
N SER A 23 -16.23 -38.30 41.20
CA SER A 23 -17.31 -38.20 40.22
C SER A 23 -17.10 -37.05 39.22
N ALA A 24 -17.50 -37.29 37.97
CA ALA A 24 -17.60 -36.32 36.89
C ALA A 24 -18.19 -34.98 37.38
N LEU A 25 -17.32 -33.97 37.53
CA LEU A 25 -17.75 -32.58 37.62
C LEU A 25 -18.06 -32.13 36.20
N ALA A 26 -19.34 -32.19 35.85
CA ALA A 26 -19.89 -31.42 34.75
C ALA A 26 -19.55 -29.95 35.02
N TYR A 27 -18.62 -29.38 34.26
CA TYR A 27 -18.50 -27.93 34.17
C TYR A 27 -19.74 -27.43 33.44
N SER A 28 -20.74 -26.97 34.21
CA SER A 28 -21.84 -26.21 33.67
C SER A 28 -21.27 -24.93 33.06
N SER A 29 -21.33 -24.82 31.74
CA SER A 29 -21.09 -23.59 31.00
C SER A 29 -22.22 -22.60 31.30
N SER A 30 -22.12 -21.95 32.45
CA SER A 30 -22.97 -20.83 32.83
C SER A 30 -22.13 -19.82 33.59
N LEU A 31 -21.09 -19.32 32.93
CA LEU A 31 -20.61 -17.98 33.27
C LEU A 31 -21.61 -17.00 32.64
N PRO A 32 -22.24 -16.12 33.44
CA PRO A 32 -23.10 -15.10 32.89
C PRO A 32 -22.25 -14.23 31.97
N ILE A 33 -22.80 -13.89 30.81
CA ILE A 33 -22.29 -12.82 29.97
C ILE A 33 -22.35 -11.57 30.85
N GLN A 34 -21.24 -11.23 31.52
CA GLN A 34 -21.08 -9.91 32.09
C GLN A 34 -20.98 -8.98 30.89
N GLU A 35 -22.05 -8.21 30.65
CA GLU A 35 -21.98 -7.00 29.85
C GLU A 35 -20.85 -6.13 30.44
N ILE A 36 -19.68 -6.16 29.80
CA ILE A 36 -18.64 -5.18 30.08
C ILE A 36 -19.18 -3.86 29.55
N GLN A 37 -19.75 -3.06 30.45
CA GLN A 37 -20.24 -1.72 30.14
C GLN A 37 -19.11 -0.89 29.52
N GLY A 38 -19.31 -0.43 28.28
CA GLY A 38 -18.42 0.53 27.62
C GLY A 38 -17.69 0.03 26.38
N ILE A 39 -17.75 -1.27 26.05
CA ILE A 39 -17.21 -1.79 24.78
C ILE A 39 -18.40 -2.14 23.87
N PRO A 40 -18.54 -1.54 22.68
CA PRO A 40 -19.60 -1.96 21.76
C PRO A 40 -19.42 -3.45 21.47
N ALA A 41 -20.46 -4.25 21.74
CA ALA A 41 -20.47 -5.65 21.38
C ALA A 41 -20.21 -5.75 19.87
N VAL A 42 -19.06 -6.30 19.48
CA VAL A 42 -18.74 -6.59 18.09
C VAL A 42 -19.88 -7.45 17.56
N ASN A 43 -20.61 -6.93 16.57
CA ASN A 43 -21.76 -7.63 16.00
C ASN A 43 -21.38 -8.25 14.65
N PRO A 44 -20.81 -9.47 14.62
CA PRO A 44 -20.43 -10.17 13.40
C PRO A 44 -21.62 -10.38 12.45
N VAL A 45 -22.84 -10.38 12.97
CA VAL A 45 -24.06 -10.59 12.18
C VAL A 45 -24.42 -9.33 11.38
N LYS A 46 -23.78 -8.17 11.60
CA LYS A 46 -24.12 -6.90 10.90
C LYS A 46 -23.18 -6.50 9.75
N GLN A 47 -21.88 -6.74 9.81
CA GLN A 47 -20.93 -6.17 8.82
C GLN A 47 -20.82 -7.02 7.52
N PRO A 48 -20.73 -6.39 6.33
CA PRO A 48 -20.60 -7.08 5.05
C PRO A 48 -19.16 -7.61 4.85
N TRP A 49 -18.99 -8.74 4.16
CA TRP A 49 -17.67 -9.26 3.78
C TRP A 49 -17.10 -8.53 2.59
N ILE A 50 -16.86 -7.24 2.78
CA ILE A 50 -16.33 -6.35 1.75
C ILE A 50 -15.15 -5.59 2.34
N TRP A 51 -14.08 -5.52 1.56
CA TRP A 51 -12.87 -4.77 1.83
C TRP A 51 -12.42 -3.98 0.58
N PRO A 52 -12.19 -2.67 0.66
CA PRO A 52 -12.63 -1.77 1.73
C PRO A 52 -14.15 -1.74 1.93
N LEU A 53 -14.61 -1.35 3.11
CA LEU A 53 -16.02 -1.19 3.44
C LEU A 53 -16.66 -0.07 2.57
N PRO A 54 -17.77 -0.33 1.87
CA PRO A 54 -18.41 0.70 1.07
C PRO A 54 -18.94 1.87 1.91
N GLN A 55 -18.97 3.07 1.33
CA GLN A 55 -19.51 4.28 1.98
C GLN A 55 -20.96 4.08 2.44
N ASN A 56 -21.82 3.57 1.55
CA ASN A 56 -23.21 3.27 1.85
C ASN A 56 -23.61 1.90 1.31
N TRP A 57 -24.26 1.10 2.14
CA TRP A 57 -24.76 -0.20 1.74
C TRP A 57 -26.01 -0.60 2.52
N GLU A 58 -26.91 -1.30 1.85
CA GLU A 58 -28.07 -1.98 2.40
C GLU A 58 -28.05 -3.44 1.94
N ARG A 59 -28.53 -4.34 2.79
CA ARG A 59 -28.63 -5.77 2.48
C ARG A 59 -29.89 -6.38 3.05
N GLY A 60 -30.33 -7.48 2.44
CA GLY A 60 -31.41 -8.32 2.93
C GLY A 60 -30.91 -9.54 3.70
N SER A 61 -31.74 -10.59 3.66
CA SER A 61 -31.53 -11.87 4.35
C SER A 61 -31.73 -13.09 3.44
N ASN A 62 -31.79 -12.88 2.11
CA ASN A 62 -31.92 -13.98 1.15
C ASN A 62 -30.56 -14.37 0.59
N THR A 63 -30.43 -15.62 0.15
CA THR A 63 -29.25 -16.08 -0.59
C THR A 63 -29.61 -16.36 -2.04
N VAL A 64 -28.87 -15.77 -2.98
CA VAL A 64 -29.10 -15.92 -4.43
C VAL A 64 -28.02 -16.79 -5.02
N LYS A 65 -28.40 -17.86 -5.72
CA LYS A 65 -27.44 -18.71 -6.45
C LYS A 65 -26.83 -17.92 -7.61
N VAL A 66 -25.55 -18.10 -7.89
CA VAL A 66 -24.84 -17.46 -9.02
C VAL A 66 -24.58 -18.49 -10.11
N SER A 67 -24.92 -18.13 -11.35
CA SER A 67 -24.59 -18.95 -12.52
C SER A 67 -23.10 -18.86 -12.84
N LYS A 68 -22.45 -20.02 -13.07
CA LYS A 68 -21.07 -20.05 -13.63
C LYS A 68 -20.99 -19.39 -15.01
N SER A 69 -22.10 -19.37 -15.75
CA SER A 69 -22.23 -18.70 -17.05
C SER A 69 -22.83 -17.29 -16.94
N ILE A 70 -22.58 -16.59 -15.82
CA ILE A 70 -23.05 -15.21 -15.63
C ILE A 70 -22.60 -14.33 -16.80
N ARG A 71 -23.54 -13.58 -17.38
CA ARG A 71 -23.28 -12.70 -18.53
C ARG A 71 -23.18 -11.26 -18.09
N PHE A 72 -22.26 -10.54 -18.70
CA PHE A 72 -22.13 -9.09 -18.54
C PHE A 72 -22.64 -8.42 -19.82
N GLU A 73 -23.62 -7.53 -19.68
CA GLU A 73 -24.25 -6.82 -20.78
C GLU A 73 -24.30 -5.31 -20.49
N GLY A 74 -24.79 -4.52 -21.45
CA GLY A 74 -24.84 -3.06 -21.35
C GLY A 74 -23.83 -2.35 -22.23
N LYS A 75 -23.84 -1.01 -22.19
CA LYS A 75 -22.86 -0.20 -22.95
C LYS A 75 -21.49 -0.22 -22.27
N GLY A 76 -21.46 -0.18 -20.93
CA GLY A 76 -20.22 -0.21 -20.16
C GLY A 76 -19.46 -1.51 -20.33
N ALA A 77 -20.15 -2.66 -20.35
CA ALA A 77 -19.54 -3.97 -20.55
C ALA A 77 -18.80 -4.13 -21.89
N ARG A 78 -19.11 -3.29 -22.88
CA ARG A 78 -18.47 -3.29 -24.21
C ARG A 78 -17.23 -2.40 -24.30
N GLN A 79 -16.95 -1.59 -23.27
CA GLN A 79 -15.73 -0.77 -23.29
C GLN A 79 -14.47 -1.64 -23.17
N PRO A 80 -13.38 -1.33 -23.90
CA PRO A 80 -12.19 -2.17 -23.92
C PRO A 80 -11.63 -2.49 -22.53
N ILE A 81 -11.42 -1.49 -21.67
CA ILE A 81 -10.88 -1.69 -20.32
C ILE A 81 -11.85 -2.50 -19.44
N VAL A 82 -13.15 -2.16 -19.46
CA VAL A 82 -14.17 -2.86 -18.67
C VAL A 82 -14.34 -4.31 -19.13
N SER A 83 -14.30 -4.58 -20.44
CA SER A 83 -14.41 -5.94 -20.99
C SER A 83 -13.24 -6.84 -20.58
N LYS A 84 -12.01 -6.30 -20.56
CA LYS A 84 -10.84 -6.99 -20.00
C LYS A 84 -11.02 -7.25 -18.51
N ALA A 85 -11.53 -6.27 -17.76
CA ALA A 85 -11.80 -6.41 -16.34
C ALA A 85 -12.88 -7.46 -16.04
N ILE A 86 -13.96 -7.52 -16.82
CA ILE A 86 -14.99 -8.56 -16.71
C ILE A 86 -14.36 -9.95 -16.80
N LYS A 87 -13.49 -10.19 -17.79
CA LYS A 87 -12.81 -11.48 -17.95
C LYS A 87 -11.99 -11.82 -16.71
N ARG A 88 -11.16 -10.88 -16.23
CA ARG A 88 -10.36 -11.07 -15.00
C ARG A 88 -11.26 -11.39 -13.80
N TYR A 89 -12.32 -10.62 -13.58
CA TYR A 89 -13.20 -10.81 -12.43
C TYR A 89 -14.04 -12.08 -12.52
N GLN A 90 -14.44 -12.53 -13.70
CA GLN A 90 -15.06 -13.86 -13.88
C GLN A 90 -14.12 -14.96 -13.38
N ASP A 91 -12.85 -14.92 -13.76
CA ASP A 91 -11.86 -15.88 -13.28
C ASP A 91 -11.72 -15.81 -11.75
N LEU A 92 -11.62 -14.60 -11.18
CA LEU A 92 -11.51 -14.40 -9.73
C LEU A 92 -12.75 -14.86 -8.94
N MET A 93 -13.96 -14.63 -9.47
CA MET A 93 -15.21 -15.05 -8.83
C MET A 93 -15.32 -16.57 -8.75
N PHE A 94 -14.84 -17.28 -9.77
CA PHE A 94 -14.99 -18.72 -9.89
C PHE A 94 -13.73 -19.54 -9.53
N LYS A 95 -12.60 -18.91 -9.20
CA LYS A 95 -11.40 -19.60 -8.65
C LYS A 95 -11.54 -20.02 -7.17
N LYS A 96 -12.68 -19.77 -6.52
CA LYS A 96 -12.89 -19.96 -5.07
C LYS A 96 -13.12 -21.42 -4.62
N GLU A 97 -13.04 -22.41 -5.51
CA GLU A 97 -13.26 -23.82 -5.15
C GLU A 97 -12.09 -24.42 -4.34
N ASP A 98 -10.89 -23.81 -4.42
CA ASP A 98 -9.63 -24.41 -3.99
C ASP A 98 -9.21 -24.12 -2.53
N TYR A 99 -9.84 -23.17 -1.81
CA TYR A 99 -9.37 -22.79 -0.46
C TYR A 99 -10.49 -22.33 0.50
N PRO A 100 -10.99 -23.21 1.38
CA PRO A 100 -12.12 -22.91 2.26
C PRO A 100 -11.68 -22.52 3.69
N MET A 101 -10.77 -21.55 3.85
CA MET A 101 -10.57 -20.91 5.17
C MET A 101 -11.64 -19.82 5.39
N ILE A 102 -12.91 -20.25 5.38
CA ILE A 102 -14.06 -19.42 5.69
C ILE A 102 -14.39 -19.60 7.20
N PRO A 103 -14.70 -18.54 7.95
CA PRO A 103 -15.11 -18.67 9.34
C PRO A 103 -16.32 -19.60 9.52
N TYR A 104 -16.21 -20.57 10.44
CA TYR A 104 -17.15 -21.70 10.58
C TYR A 104 -18.57 -21.21 10.93
N ASN A 105 -18.66 -20.25 11.86
CA ASN A 105 -19.93 -19.71 12.35
C ASN A 105 -20.49 -18.56 11.51
N TRP A 106 -19.85 -18.26 10.38
CA TRP A 106 -20.25 -17.20 9.45
C TRP A 106 -20.63 -17.77 8.08
N SER A 107 -20.65 -19.09 7.97
CA SER A 107 -21.25 -19.85 6.88
C SER A 107 -22.79 -19.85 6.92
N THR A 108 -23.44 -18.89 7.60
CA THR A 108 -24.85 -19.03 8.03
C THR A 108 -25.80 -19.32 6.88
N THR A 109 -26.09 -20.60 6.83
CA THR A 109 -27.06 -21.39 6.09
C THR A 109 -28.51 -21.01 6.39
N ASP A 110 -28.75 -19.99 7.21
CA ASP A 110 -30.09 -19.56 7.69
C ASP A 110 -30.77 -18.55 6.76
N ASN A 111 -30.08 -18.10 5.70
CA ASN A 111 -30.66 -17.19 4.74
C ASN A 111 -31.65 -17.91 3.82
N LYS A 112 -32.85 -17.33 3.66
CA LYS A 112 -33.90 -17.89 2.80
C LYS A 112 -33.38 -18.02 1.35
N PRO A 113 -33.38 -19.22 0.76
CA PRO A 113 -32.90 -19.37 -0.62
C PRO A 113 -33.85 -18.65 -1.58
N SER A 114 -33.30 -17.83 -2.46
CA SER A 114 -34.05 -17.26 -3.58
C SER A 114 -34.41 -18.36 -4.58
N ARG A 115 -35.58 -18.21 -5.22
CA ARG A 115 -35.98 -19.07 -6.35
C ARG A 115 -35.21 -18.77 -7.64
N SER A 116 -34.59 -17.59 -7.74
CA SER A 116 -33.86 -17.17 -8.94
C SER A 116 -32.36 -17.39 -8.82
N THR A 117 -31.71 -17.43 -9.98
CA THR A 117 -30.25 -17.46 -10.11
C THR A 117 -29.75 -16.14 -10.70
N LEU A 118 -28.76 -15.52 -10.07
CA LEU A 118 -28.00 -14.41 -10.63
C LEU A 118 -27.28 -14.89 -11.89
N SER A 119 -27.75 -14.43 -13.04
CA SER A 119 -27.28 -14.88 -14.35
C SER A 119 -26.85 -13.75 -15.27
N THR A 120 -27.17 -12.50 -14.91
CA THR A 120 -26.85 -11.32 -15.71
C THR A 120 -26.43 -10.16 -14.80
N VAL A 121 -25.40 -9.42 -15.22
CA VAL A 121 -25.00 -8.13 -14.68
C VAL A 121 -25.06 -7.11 -15.82
N VAL A 122 -25.85 -6.06 -15.66
CA VAL A 122 -25.84 -4.92 -16.59
C VAL A 122 -24.82 -3.91 -16.09
N ILE A 123 -23.88 -3.51 -16.94
CA ILE A 123 -22.94 -2.43 -16.65
C ILE A 123 -23.28 -1.22 -17.51
N ASP A 124 -23.70 -0.16 -16.84
CA ASP A 124 -23.97 1.14 -17.44
C ASP A 124 -22.95 2.16 -16.91
N ILE A 125 -22.30 2.85 -17.84
CA ILE A 125 -21.37 3.95 -17.54
C ILE A 125 -21.83 5.20 -18.27
N LYS A 126 -21.61 6.39 -17.67
CA LYS A 126 -21.95 7.65 -18.32
C LYS A 126 -20.90 8.11 -19.31
N SER A 127 -19.63 8.04 -18.92
CA SER A 127 -18.48 8.40 -19.75
C SER A 127 -17.68 7.15 -20.16
N ASN A 128 -17.27 7.13 -21.42
CA ASN A 128 -16.32 6.14 -21.95
C ASN A 128 -14.88 6.70 -21.97
N ASP A 129 -14.68 7.91 -21.45
CA ASP A 129 -13.35 8.49 -21.31
C ASP A 129 -12.50 7.61 -20.40
N ASP A 130 -11.29 7.31 -20.87
CA ASP A 130 -10.33 6.50 -20.15
C ASP A 130 -9.17 7.33 -19.60
N HIS A 131 -9.24 8.67 -19.67
CA HIS A 131 -8.30 9.52 -18.96
C HIS A 131 -8.32 9.20 -17.46
N LEU A 132 -7.13 8.99 -16.89
CA LEU A 132 -6.94 8.63 -15.49
C LEU A 132 -6.02 9.66 -14.86
N ASP A 133 -6.54 10.36 -13.87
CA ASP A 133 -5.88 11.44 -13.13
C ASP A 133 -6.40 11.48 -11.69
N LEU A 134 -6.00 12.51 -10.93
CA LEU A 134 -6.44 12.71 -9.55
C LEU A 134 -7.96 12.95 -9.42
N ASP A 135 -8.59 13.57 -10.42
CA ASP A 135 -9.98 14.03 -10.36
C ASP A 135 -10.98 13.06 -10.99
N THR A 136 -10.47 11.93 -11.50
CA THR A 136 -11.26 10.83 -12.07
C THR A 136 -12.33 10.37 -11.07
N ASP A 137 -13.60 10.37 -11.51
CA ASP A 137 -14.70 9.90 -10.68
C ASP A 137 -14.69 8.37 -10.57
N GLU A 138 -14.42 7.88 -9.36
CA GLU A 138 -14.32 6.47 -9.02
C GLU A 138 -15.61 5.91 -8.38
N SER A 139 -16.69 6.68 -8.36
CA SER A 139 -17.95 6.30 -7.73
C SER A 139 -18.74 5.28 -8.54
N TYR A 140 -19.51 4.44 -7.84
CA TYR A 140 -20.41 3.48 -8.46
C TYR A 140 -21.60 3.15 -7.56
N THR A 141 -22.65 2.61 -8.17
CA THR A 141 -23.74 1.93 -7.48
C THR A 141 -23.85 0.49 -7.96
N LEU A 142 -24.05 -0.45 -7.03
CA LEU A 142 -24.22 -1.86 -7.32
C LEU A 142 -25.50 -2.36 -6.66
N THR A 143 -26.43 -2.85 -7.47
CA THR A 143 -27.66 -3.50 -7.00
C THR A 143 -27.64 -4.98 -7.37
N VAL A 144 -27.74 -5.87 -6.37
CA VAL A 144 -27.87 -7.32 -6.57
C VAL A 144 -29.22 -7.77 -6.02
N PRO A 145 -30.27 -7.87 -6.85
CA PRO A 145 -31.60 -8.22 -6.38
C PRO A 145 -31.76 -9.73 -6.20
N ILE A 146 -32.83 -10.13 -5.50
CA ILE A 146 -33.21 -11.55 -5.40
C ILE A 146 -33.70 -12.14 -6.72
N SER A 147 -34.10 -11.30 -7.69
CA SER A 147 -34.69 -11.70 -8.98
C SER A 147 -33.68 -12.24 -9.99
N GLY A 148 -32.38 -12.03 -9.79
CA GLY A 148 -31.31 -12.65 -10.60
C GLY A 148 -30.69 -11.81 -11.71
N LYS A 149 -31.01 -10.51 -11.81
CA LYS A 149 -30.35 -9.55 -12.73
C LYS A 149 -29.77 -8.38 -11.96
N ALA A 150 -28.45 -8.35 -11.79
CA ALA A 150 -27.76 -7.26 -11.11
C ALA A 150 -27.51 -6.07 -12.05
N VAL A 151 -27.32 -4.89 -11.47
CA VAL A 151 -27.03 -3.65 -12.18
C VAL A 151 -25.86 -2.96 -11.49
N LEU A 152 -24.85 -2.60 -12.27
CA LEU A 152 -23.69 -1.79 -11.88
C LEU A 152 -23.72 -0.50 -12.70
N GLN A 153 -23.80 0.64 -12.02
CA GLN A 153 -23.80 1.96 -12.65
C GLN A 153 -22.60 2.76 -12.15
N ALA A 154 -21.91 3.48 -13.03
CA ALA A 154 -20.80 4.35 -12.66
C ALA A 154 -20.72 5.60 -13.56
N GLU A 155 -20.06 6.66 -13.09
CA GLU A 155 -19.80 7.83 -13.92
C GLU A 155 -18.76 7.52 -15.01
N THR A 156 -17.68 6.82 -14.63
CA THR A 156 -16.56 6.47 -15.52
C THR A 156 -16.36 4.96 -15.61
N ILE A 157 -15.45 4.54 -16.49
CA ILE A 157 -14.97 3.15 -16.54
C ILE A 157 -14.33 2.71 -15.21
N TYR A 158 -13.71 3.62 -14.45
CA TYR A 158 -12.95 3.31 -13.23
C TYR A 158 -13.86 3.01 -12.05
N GLY A 159 -14.97 3.75 -11.90
CA GLY A 159 -16.04 3.37 -10.98
C GLY A 159 -16.60 1.97 -11.28
N ALA A 160 -16.72 1.60 -12.55
CA ALA A 160 -17.14 0.25 -12.93
C ALA A 160 -16.09 -0.82 -12.57
N LEU A 161 -14.79 -0.52 -12.64
CA LEU A 161 -13.74 -1.44 -12.16
C LEU A 161 -13.87 -1.72 -10.65
N HIS A 162 -14.09 -0.67 -9.85
CA HIS A 162 -14.30 -0.80 -8.40
C HIS A 162 -15.58 -1.56 -8.06
N GLY A 163 -16.66 -1.33 -8.80
CA GLY A 163 -17.90 -2.08 -8.63
C GLY A 163 -17.79 -3.56 -9.01
N LEU A 164 -16.97 -3.90 -10.00
CA LEU A 164 -16.65 -5.29 -10.34
C LEU A 164 -15.83 -5.97 -9.23
N GLU A 165 -14.86 -5.27 -8.62
CA GLU A 165 -14.15 -5.78 -7.43
C GLU A 165 -15.13 -6.10 -6.31
N THR A 166 -15.99 -5.14 -5.96
CA THR A 166 -16.99 -5.33 -4.90
C THR A 166 -17.96 -6.47 -5.21
N LEU A 167 -18.43 -6.60 -6.46
CA LEU A 167 -19.24 -7.74 -6.89
C LEU A 167 -18.49 -9.07 -6.70
N SER A 168 -17.19 -9.10 -7.03
CA SER A 168 -16.38 -10.31 -6.89
C SER A 168 -16.25 -10.79 -5.43
N GLN A 169 -16.30 -9.87 -4.47
CA GLN A 169 -16.25 -10.16 -3.04
C GLN A 169 -17.59 -10.70 -2.52
N LEU A 170 -18.71 -10.20 -3.06
CA LEU A 170 -20.06 -10.68 -2.73
C LEU A 170 -20.32 -12.13 -3.17
N VAL A 171 -19.66 -12.59 -4.24
CA VAL A 171 -19.79 -13.98 -4.72
C VAL A 171 -18.96 -14.91 -3.86
N GLN A 172 -19.61 -15.91 -3.26
CA GLN A 172 -18.98 -16.88 -2.36
C GLN A 172 -19.22 -18.31 -2.85
N TYR A 173 -18.23 -19.18 -2.64
CA TYR A 173 -18.37 -20.61 -2.93
C TYR A 173 -18.81 -21.35 -1.67
N TYR A 174 -19.82 -22.20 -1.81
CA TYR A 174 -20.34 -23.05 -0.72
C TYR A 174 -19.98 -24.51 -1.02
N PRO A 175 -18.97 -25.09 -0.33
CA PRO A 175 -18.47 -26.44 -0.60
C PRO A 175 -19.53 -27.53 -0.46
N GLU A 176 -20.44 -27.44 0.53
CA GLU A 176 -21.45 -28.49 0.73
C GLU A 176 -22.43 -28.57 -0.44
N ARG A 177 -22.62 -27.45 -1.14
CA ARG A 177 -23.55 -27.31 -2.28
C ARG A 177 -22.85 -27.33 -3.63
N LYS A 178 -21.51 -27.34 -3.65
CA LYS A 178 -20.67 -27.24 -4.85
C LYS A 178 -21.15 -26.14 -5.81
N SER A 179 -21.49 -24.98 -5.26
CA SER A 179 -22.17 -23.90 -5.99
C SER A 179 -21.81 -22.53 -5.42
N TYR A 180 -21.98 -21.49 -6.23
CA TYR A 180 -21.70 -20.10 -5.88
C TYR A 180 -22.97 -19.38 -5.49
N TYR A 181 -22.87 -18.46 -4.53
CA TYR A 181 -23.99 -17.70 -4.02
C TYR A 181 -23.57 -16.27 -3.64
N VAL A 182 -24.54 -15.36 -3.68
CA VAL A 182 -24.47 -14.06 -3.00
C VAL A 182 -25.39 -14.14 -1.77
N PRO A 183 -24.86 -14.19 -0.54
CA PRO A 183 -25.68 -14.14 0.66
C PRO A 183 -26.21 -12.72 0.91
N ASN A 184 -27.24 -12.60 1.74
CA ASN A 184 -27.82 -11.33 2.20
C ASN A 184 -28.37 -10.41 1.09
N ALA A 185 -28.83 -10.97 -0.02
CA ALA A 185 -29.55 -10.21 -1.04
C ALA A 185 -30.97 -9.80 -0.54
N PRO A 186 -31.56 -8.71 -1.07
CA PRO A 186 -30.99 -7.83 -2.07
C PRO A 186 -29.88 -6.93 -1.50
N TRP A 187 -28.83 -6.68 -2.29
CA TRP A 187 -27.83 -5.67 -1.99
C TRP A 187 -28.12 -4.38 -2.74
N LYS A 188 -27.92 -3.24 -2.07
CA LYS A 188 -27.80 -1.93 -2.70
C LYS A 188 -26.56 -1.27 -2.12
N ILE A 189 -25.58 -0.98 -2.96
CA ILE A 189 -24.32 -0.36 -2.56
C ILE A 189 -24.18 0.92 -3.36
N SER A 190 -23.82 2.02 -2.69
CA SER A 190 -23.43 3.29 -3.29
C SER A 190 -22.10 3.68 -2.67
N ASP A 191 -21.06 3.74 -3.47
CA ASP A 191 -19.69 3.73 -2.97
C ASP A 191 -18.79 4.67 -3.77
N PHE A 192 -17.79 5.23 -3.08
CA PHE A 192 -16.84 6.20 -3.59
C PHE A 192 -15.67 6.32 -2.60
N PRO A 193 -14.47 6.71 -3.06
CA PRO A 193 -13.34 6.89 -2.16
C PRO A 193 -13.46 8.16 -1.31
N LYS A 194 -12.99 8.09 -0.06
CA LYS A 194 -12.85 9.27 0.83
C LYS A 194 -11.75 10.20 0.36
N TYR A 195 -10.64 9.65 -0.13
CA TYR A 195 -9.47 10.39 -0.62
C TYR A 195 -9.15 10.02 -2.06
N LYS A 196 -8.75 11.02 -2.84
CA LYS A 196 -8.48 10.86 -4.28
C LYS A 196 -7.13 10.20 -4.55
N HIS A 197 -6.14 10.39 -3.68
CA HIS A 197 -4.80 9.81 -3.83
C HIS A 197 -4.58 8.67 -2.82
N ARG A 198 -4.45 7.43 -3.30
CA ARG A 198 -4.35 6.24 -2.44
C ARG A 198 -3.24 5.35 -2.97
N GLY A 199 -2.01 5.67 -2.58
CA GLY A 199 -0.82 5.10 -3.20
C GLY A 199 -0.05 4.12 -2.34
N ILE A 200 0.79 3.35 -3.02
CA ILE A 200 1.88 2.62 -2.38
C ILE A 200 3.16 2.96 -3.14
N LEU A 201 4.18 3.39 -2.40
CA LEU A 201 5.54 3.51 -2.92
C LEU A 201 6.19 2.13 -2.91
N LEU A 202 6.74 1.73 -4.07
CA LEU A 202 7.59 0.54 -4.18
C LEU A 202 8.97 0.94 -4.69
N ASP A 203 9.97 0.66 -3.87
CA ASP A 203 11.38 0.85 -4.18
C ASP A 203 11.92 -0.34 -4.97
N THR A 204 12.34 -0.04 -6.21
CA THR A 204 12.92 -1.01 -7.15
C THR A 204 14.38 -0.72 -7.48
N ALA A 205 14.99 0.23 -6.76
CA ALA A 205 16.39 0.59 -6.88
C ALA A 205 17.25 -0.18 -5.88
N ARG A 206 16.82 -0.24 -4.60
CA ARG A 206 17.54 -0.98 -3.56
C ARG A 206 17.58 -2.48 -3.87
N HIS A 207 16.53 -3.03 -4.45
CA HIS A 207 16.55 -4.33 -5.12
C HIS A 207 15.72 -4.29 -6.39
N TYR A 208 16.13 -5.02 -7.43
CA TYR A 208 15.39 -5.08 -8.70
C TYR A 208 14.13 -5.94 -8.60
N TYR A 209 13.04 -5.50 -9.26
CA TYR A 209 11.78 -6.22 -9.36
C TYR A 209 11.46 -6.60 -10.81
N PRO A 210 11.28 -7.89 -11.14
CA PRO A 210 10.81 -8.30 -12.47
C PRO A 210 9.43 -7.71 -12.81
N ILE A 211 9.16 -7.53 -14.11
CA ILE A 211 7.93 -6.92 -14.62
C ILE A 211 6.68 -7.64 -14.12
N GLU A 212 6.71 -8.98 -14.11
CA GLU A 212 5.61 -9.82 -13.64
C GLU A 212 5.31 -9.62 -12.14
N VAL A 213 6.30 -9.24 -11.34
CA VAL A 213 6.12 -8.94 -9.91
C VAL A 213 5.45 -7.58 -9.75
N ILE A 214 5.84 -6.59 -10.55
CA ILE A 214 5.21 -5.27 -10.58
C ILE A 214 3.76 -5.37 -11.08
N GLU A 215 3.50 -6.17 -12.11
CA GLU A 215 2.13 -6.47 -12.59
C GLU A 215 1.26 -7.06 -11.47
N LYS A 216 1.78 -8.06 -10.74
CA LYS A 216 1.07 -8.67 -9.62
C LYS A 216 0.83 -7.68 -8.47
N PHE A 217 1.79 -6.81 -8.21
CA PHE A 217 1.65 -5.72 -7.25
C PHE A 217 0.49 -4.79 -7.65
N ILE A 218 0.43 -4.35 -8.90
CA ILE A 218 -0.65 -3.50 -9.44
C ILE A 218 -2.02 -4.20 -9.40
N ASP A 219 -2.07 -5.50 -9.73
CA ASP A 219 -3.28 -6.30 -9.54
C ASP A 219 -3.77 -6.23 -8.08
N THR A 220 -2.84 -6.35 -7.13
CA THR A 220 -3.16 -6.32 -5.70
C THR A 220 -3.56 -4.92 -5.21
N LEU A 221 -2.99 -3.85 -5.77
CA LEU A 221 -3.46 -2.47 -5.53
C LEU A 221 -4.93 -2.32 -5.96
N SER A 222 -5.25 -2.75 -7.18
CA SER A 222 -6.59 -2.68 -7.76
C SER A 222 -7.63 -3.42 -6.91
N TRP A 223 -7.31 -4.62 -6.45
CA TRP A 223 -8.18 -5.42 -5.58
C TRP A 223 -8.49 -4.74 -4.24
N ASN A 224 -7.57 -3.91 -3.75
CA ASN A 224 -7.70 -3.14 -2.53
C ASN A 224 -8.21 -1.71 -2.75
N LYS A 225 -8.58 -1.37 -4.00
CA LYS A 225 -9.02 -0.04 -4.45
C LYS A 225 -8.00 1.09 -4.23
N LEU A 226 -6.72 0.73 -4.15
CA LEU A 226 -5.61 1.68 -4.24
C LEU A 226 -5.43 2.07 -5.71
N ASN A 227 -5.12 3.34 -5.96
CA ASN A 227 -5.12 3.91 -7.32
C ASN A 227 -3.82 4.60 -7.70
N VAL A 228 -2.78 4.53 -6.88
CA VAL A 228 -1.45 5.07 -7.21
C VAL A 228 -0.38 4.02 -6.94
N PHE A 229 0.46 3.79 -7.96
CA PHE A 229 1.76 3.17 -7.82
C PHE A 229 2.80 4.29 -7.91
N HIS A 230 3.40 4.63 -6.78
CA HIS A 230 4.54 5.53 -6.72
C HIS A 230 5.81 4.70 -6.95
N TRP A 231 6.48 4.92 -8.08
CA TRP A 231 7.59 4.10 -8.52
C TRP A 231 8.93 4.80 -8.22
N HIS A 232 9.50 4.44 -7.08
CA HIS A 232 10.87 4.79 -6.71
C HIS A 232 11.82 3.84 -7.46
N MET A 233 12.22 4.27 -8.67
CA MET A 233 12.90 3.41 -9.64
C MET A 233 14.42 3.51 -9.60
N ILE A 234 14.96 4.61 -9.09
CA ILE A 234 16.40 4.92 -9.09
C ILE A 234 16.81 5.42 -7.70
N ASP A 235 18.03 5.07 -7.27
CA ASP A 235 18.59 5.48 -5.98
C ASP A 235 20.13 5.30 -6.02
N SER A 236 20.82 5.60 -4.92
CA SER A 236 22.26 5.44 -4.72
C SER A 236 22.77 4.03 -5.06
N THR A 237 21.95 3.02 -4.81
CA THR A 237 22.31 1.60 -4.95
C THR A 237 22.22 1.07 -6.38
N SER A 238 21.26 1.56 -7.18
CA SER A 238 21.19 1.21 -8.60
C SER A 238 20.40 2.20 -9.47
N PHE A 239 20.73 2.20 -10.76
CA PHE A 239 20.05 2.95 -11.82
C PHE A 239 19.53 1.96 -12.89
N PRO A 240 18.36 1.35 -12.73
CA PRO A 240 17.86 0.33 -13.66
C PRO A 240 17.22 0.90 -14.93
N TYR A 241 16.87 2.19 -15.00
CA TYR A 241 16.20 2.76 -16.17
C TYR A 241 17.13 2.94 -17.38
N VAL A 242 16.79 2.32 -18.51
CA VAL A 242 17.54 2.47 -19.77
C VAL A 242 17.10 3.75 -20.49
N SER A 243 17.76 4.86 -20.16
CA SER A 243 17.59 6.14 -20.87
C SER A 243 18.03 6.02 -22.32
N LYS A 244 17.28 6.65 -23.23
CA LYS A 244 17.64 6.72 -24.65
C LYS A 244 18.76 7.73 -24.87
N LYS A 245 18.74 8.84 -24.12
CA LYS A 245 19.73 9.91 -24.21
C LYS A 245 21.01 9.60 -23.44
N TYR A 246 20.90 8.89 -22.32
CA TYR A 246 22.02 8.60 -21.41
C TYR A 246 22.11 7.09 -21.07
N PRO A 247 22.33 6.20 -22.06
CA PRO A 247 22.35 4.76 -21.86
C PRO A 247 23.45 4.27 -20.89
N GLU A 248 24.51 5.06 -20.71
CA GLU A 248 25.59 4.83 -19.76
C GLU A 248 25.11 4.74 -18.31
N LEU A 249 24.03 5.44 -17.94
CA LEU A 249 23.46 5.42 -16.59
C LEU A 249 23.04 4.00 -16.20
N ALA A 250 22.26 3.31 -17.03
CA ALA A 250 21.90 1.91 -16.76
C ALA A 250 23.06 0.93 -17.01
N THR A 251 23.90 1.21 -18.02
CA THR A 251 25.02 0.32 -18.36
C THR A 251 25.98 0.14 -17.19
N HIS A 252 26.17 1.18 -16.38
CA HIS A 252 27.09 1.17 -15.24
C HIS A 252 26.41 1.26 -13.87
N GLY A 253 25.17 1.78 -13.81
CA GLY A 253 24.42 1.96 -12.58
C GLY A 253 23.45 0.81 -12.25
N ALA A 254 23.03 -0.01 -13.22
CA ALA A 254 22.17 -1.15 -12.93
C ALA A 254 22.95 -2.30 -12.27
N TYR A 255 22.28 -3.11 -11.44
CA TYR A 255 22.92 -4.27 -10.79
C TYR A 255 23.53 -5.27 -11.79
N THR A 256 22.82 -5.53 -12.89
CA THR A 256 23.33 -6.29 -14.04
C THR A 256 22.63 -5.79 -15.31
N SER A 257 23.13 -6.17 -16.48
CA SER A 257 22.46 -5.89 -17.76
C SER A 257 21.06 -6.51 -17.91
N ARG A 258 20.65 -7.40 -16.99
CA ARG A 258 19.29 -7.99 -16.94
C ARG A 258 18.38 -7.32 -15.91
N HIS A 259 18.94 -6.53 -14.98
CA HIS A 259 18.19 -5.83 -13.95
C HIS A 259 17.89 -4.40 -14.39
N VAL A 260 17.18 -4.28 -15.51
CA VAL A 260 16.90 -3.00 -16.14
C VAL A 260 15.42 -2.85 -16.50
N TYR A 261 14.96 -1.62 -16.64
CA TYR A 261 13.65 -1.24 -17.15
C TYR A 261 13.82 -0.43 -18.42
N THR A 262 13.34 -0.95 -19.55
CA THR A 262 13.34 -0.21 -20.81
C THR A 262 12.10 0.68 -20.93
N ALA A 263 12.14 1.66 -21.84
CA ALA A 263 10.97 2.45 -22.19
C ALA A 263 9.75 1.58 -22.62
N LYS A 264 9.98 0.39 -23.19
CA LYS A 264 8.91 -0.55 -23.55
C LYS A 264 8.29 -1.15 -22.29
N ASP A 265 9.10 -1.53 -21.31
CA ASP A 265 8.64 -2.11 -20.05
C ASP A 265 7.84 -1.09 -19.24
N ILE A 266 8.31 0.16 -19.17
CA ILE A 266 7.59 1.25 -18.50
C ILE A 266 6.24 1.51 -19.17
N LYS A 267 6.19 1.63 -20.50
CA LYS A 267 4.92 1.80 -21.24
C LYS A 267 3.95 0.64 -21.00
N HIS A 268 4.48 -0.58 -20.92
CA HIS A 268 3.69 -1.76 -20.60
C HIS A 268 3.10 -1.68 -19.19
N ILE A 269 3.91 -1.36 -18.18
CA ILE A 269 3.45 -1.19 -16.79
C ILE A 269 2.42 -0.08 -16.66
N VAL A 270 2.66 1.09 -17.26
CA VAL A 270 1.72 2.23 -17.27
C VAL A 270 0.38 1.82 -17.87
N GLN A 271 0.38 1.14 -19.03
CA GLN A 271 -0.85 0.66 -19.66
C GLN A 271 -1.54 -0.41 -18.81
N PHE A 272 -0.78 -1.34 -18.24
CA PHE A 272 -1.30 -2.40 -17.38
C PHE A 272 -1.97 -1.85 -16.11
N ALA A 273 -1.39 -0.80 -15.53
CA ALA A 273 -1.91 -0.05 -14.39
C ALA A 273 -3.18 0.73 -14.75
N LYS A 274 -3.19 1.41 -15.90
CA LYS A 274 -4.39 2.09 -16.43
C LYS A 274 -5.57 1.13 -16.56
N GLU A 275 -5.34 -0.09 -17.06
CA GLU A 275 -6.39 -1.13 -17.19
C GLU A 275 -6.95 -1.64 -15.85
N ARG A 276 -6.39 -1.18 -14.74
CA ARG A 276 -6.74 -1.50 -13.34
C ARG A 276 -7.15 -0.28 -12.52
N GLY A 277 -7.21 0.90 -13.14
CA GLY A 277 -7.49 2.16 -12.44
C GLY A 277 -6.36 2.61 -11.51
N VAL A 278 -5.11 2.24 -11.84
CA VAL A 278 -3.92 2.61 -11.07
C VAL A 278 -3.08 3.58 -11.91
N ARG A 279 -2.85 4.76 -11.35
CA ARG A 279 -1.92 5.79 -11.82
C ARG A 279 -0.49 5.35 -11.50
N VAL A 280 0.47 5.69 -12.36
CA VAL A 280 1.90 5.43 -12.12
C VAL A 280 2.62 6.76 -12.04
N ILE A 281 3.11 7.09 -10.86
CA ILE A 281 3.84 8.34 -10.60
C ILE A 281 5.32 7.98 -10.48
N PRO A 282 6.19 8.49 -11.37
CA PRO A 282 7.62 8.25 -11.26
C PRO A 282 8.25 9.16 -10.21
N GLU A 283 9.32 8.66 -9.57
CA GLU A 283 10.18 9.45 -8.69
C GLU A 283 11.58 9.61 -9.24
N MET A 284 11.95 10.88 -9.47
CA MET A 284 13.28 11.28 -9.85
C MET A 284 14.07 11.62 -8.59
N GLU A 285 14.68 10.60 -8.00
CA GLU A 285 15.52 10.74 -6.81
C GLU A 285 16.76 11.59 -7.11
N ALA A 286 16.74 12.85 -6.65
CA ALA A 286 17.80 13.84 -6.84
C ALA A 286 17.64 15.03 -5.86
N PRO A 287 18.74 15.73 -5.48
CA PRO A 287 20.13 15.40 -5.76
C PRO A 287 20.75 14.44 -4.73
N GLY A 288 20.00 14.10 -3.68
CA GLY A 288 20.32 13.03 -2.73
C GLY A 288 20.40 11.67 -3.42
N HIS A 289 20.82 10.64 -2.67
CA HIS A 289 20.79 9.24 -3.10
C HIS A 289 21.16 8.98 -4.57
N SER A 290 22.27 9.55 -5.05
CA SER A 290 22.57 9.60 -6.49
C SER A 290 23.89 8.95 -6.88
N THR A 291 24.48 8.13 -6.01
CA THR A 291 25.76 7.44 -6.28
C THR A 291 25.74 6.63 -7.59
N SER A 292 24.64 5.92 -7.88
CA SER A 292 24.51 5.09 -9.08
C SER A 292 24.52 5.91 -10.39
N TRP A 293 24.08 7.17 -10.35
CA TRP A 293 24.14 8.09 -11.49
C TRP A 293 25.60 8.36 -11.87
N GLY A 294 26.44 8.56 -10.86
CA GLY A 294 27.88 8.80 -11.00
C GLY A 294 28.66 7.63 -11.59
N TYR A 295 28.12 6.41 -11.58
CA TYR A 295 28.76 5.28 -12.26
C TYR A 295 28.64 5.38 -13.78
N GLY A 296 27.53 5.93 -14.29
CA GLY A 296 27.35 6.18 -15.70
C GLY A 296 28.03 7.46 -16.17
N ILE A 297 27.86 8.54 -15.41
CA ILE A 297 28.37 9.88 -15.75
C ILE A 297 29.16 10.42 -14.55
N PRO A 298 30.47 10.11 -14.43
CA PRO A 298 31.24 10.46 -13.24
C PRO A 298 31.30 11.96 -12.92
N GLU A 299 31.21 12.84 -13.92
CA GLU A 299 31.36 14.28 -13.74
C GLU A 299 30.18 14.94 -12.99
N ILE A 300 29.03 14.26 -12.91
CA ILE A 300 27.83 14.78 -12.23
C ILE A 300 27.72 14.31 -10.77
N ALA A 301 28.73 13.65 -10.22
CA ALA A 301 28.69 13.08 -8.88
C ALA A 301 29.63 13.81 -7.90
N SER A 302 29.14 14.00 -6.68
CA SER A 302 29.90 14.44 -5.51
C SER A 302 29.97 13.30 -4.50
N CYS A 303 31.15 13.10 -3.91
CA CYS A 303 31.44 12.09 -2.88
C CYS A 303 31.05 10.63 -3.21
N PRO A 304 31.14 10.17 -4.48
CA PRO A 304 30.75 8.81 -4.80
C PRO A 304 31.59 7.82 -4.00
N ASN A 305 30.93 6.89 -3.32
CA ASN A 305 31.54 5.86 -2.46
C ASN A 305 32.44 6.38 -1.34
N ALA A 306 32.22 7.60 -0.84
CA ALA A 306 33.01 8.15 0.28
C ALA A 306 32.99 7.22 1.50
N GLN A 307 34.16 7.00 2.11
CA GLN A 307 34.36 6.18 3.31
C GLN A 307 35.17 6.93 4.39
N PRO A 308 34.88 6.72 5.69
CA PRO A 308 33.68 6.06 6.20
C PRO A 308 32.42 6.82 5.74
N TYR A 309 31.40 6.10 5.29
CA TYR A 309 30.20 6.74 4.70
C TYR A 309 29.44 7.62 5.72
N PHE A 310 29.64 7.37 7.02
CA PHE A 310 29.03 8.13 8.11
C PHE A 310 29.31 9.63 7.96
N GLY A 311 28.24 10.42 7.88
CA GLY A 311 28.29 11.87 7.71
C GLY A 311 28.40 12.34 6.26
N TYR A 312 28.48 11.44 5.28
CA TYR A 312 28.35 11.76 3.85
C TYR A 312 27.03 11.25 3.24
N THR A 313 26.32 10.37 3.96
CA THR A 313 25.01 9.82 3.60
C THR A 313 24.35 9.22 4.85
N VAL A 314 23.04 9.05 4.82
CA VAL A 314 22.28 8.29 5.83
C VAL A 314 22.52 6.77 5.67
N GLN A 315 22.65 6.31 4.42
CA GLN A 315 22.86 4.90 4.07
C GLN A 315 23.89 4.74 2.94
N PRO A 316 24.76 3.72 2.99
CA PRO A 316 25.73 3.48 1.92
C PRO A 316 25.02 2.96 0.65
N PRO A 317 25.57 3.25 -0.55
CA PRO A 317 26.81 3.99 -0.78
C PRO A 317 26.61 5.51 -0.75
N ALA A 318 27.59 6.24 -0.21
CA ALA A 318 27.55 7.71 -0.23
C ALA A 318 27.68 8.26 -1.65
N GLY A 319 26.95 9.33 -1.95
CA GLY A 319 27.04 10.04 -3.23
C GLY A 319 25.79 10.86 -3.53
N GLN A 320 26.01 12.05 -4.05
CA GLN A 320 24.95 13.01 -4.42
C GLN A 320 25.30 13.62 -5.77
N LEU A 321 24.33 14.24 -6.45
CA LEU A 321 24.63 14.99 -7.66
C LEU A 321 25.49 16.23 -7.37
N ASN A 322 26.44 16.53 -8.25
CA ASN A 322 27.20 17.77 -8.25
C ASN A 322 26.34 18.89 -8.84
N ILE A 323 25.63 19.60 -7.98
CA ILE A 323 24.66 20.64 -8.36
C ILE A 323 25.27 21.89 -9.01
N ALA A 324 26.60 22.07 -8.93
CA ALA A 324 27.31 23.15 -9.61
C ALA A 324 27.67 22.80 -11.07
N HIS A 325 27.80 21.50 -11.40
CA HIS A 325 28.30 21.08 -12.69
C HIS A 325 27.19 21.20 -13.77
N PRO A 326 27.41 21.91 -14.89
CA PRO A 326 26.37 22.18 -15.88
C PRO A 326 25.81 20.92 -16.54
N LYS A 327 26.62 19.85 -16.64
CA LYS A 327 26.17 18.54 -17.14
C LYS A 327 25.09 17.92 -16.26
N THR A 328 25.11 18.17 -14.95
CA THR A 328 24.12 17.63 -14.01
C THR A 328 22.72 18.10 -14.40
N LYS A 329 22.56 19.41 -14.60
CA LYS A 329 21.32 20.02 -15.08
C LYS A 329 20.90 19.47 -16.44
N GLU A 330 21.83 19.33 -17.38
CA GLU A 330 21.54 18.77 -18.71
C GLU A 330 20.99 17.33 -18.63
N VAL A 331 21.58 16.51 -17.76
CA VAL A 331 21.17 15.11 -17.55
C VAL A 331 19.79 15.05 -16.90
N VAL A 332 19.60 15.75 -15.78
CA VAL A 332 18.32 15.78 -15.06
C VAL A 332 17.18 16.27 -15.96
N HIS A 333 17.37 17.37 -16.68
CA HIS A 333 16.35 17.86 -17.62
C HIS A 333 16.05 16.84 -18.73
N GLY A 334 17.09 16.23 -19.30
CA GLY A 334 16.90 15.21 -20.34
C GLY A 334 16.17 13.95 -19.84
N LEU A 335 16.33 13.57 -18.58
CA LEU A 335 15.58 12.46 -17.99
C LEU A 335 14.13 12.84 -17.68
N ILE A 336 13.90 14.07 -17.19
CA ILE A 336 12.54 14.61 -17.00
C ILE A 336 11.80 14.69 -18.34
N ASP A 337 12.47 15.09 -19.42
CA ASP A 337 11.92 15.07 -20.78
C ASP A 337 11.43 13.66 -21.16
N GLU A 338 12.29 12.64 -21.02
CA GLU A 338 11.94 11.26 -21.36
C GLU A 338 10.80 10.73 -20.47
N TRP A 339 10.88 10.95 -19.17
CA TRP A 339 9.89 10.44 -18.23
C TRP A 339 8.54 11.15 -18.37
N ALA A 340 8.53 12.43 -18.73
CA ALA A 340 7.29 13.12 -19.02
C ALA A 340 6.51 12.51 -20.19
N GLU A 341 7.20 11.91 -21.15
CA GLU A 341 6.58 11.16 -22.26
C GLU A 341 6.17 9.73 -21.85
N LEU A 342 6.95 9.07 -20.97
CA LEU A 342 6.70 7.70 -20.56
C LEU A 342 5.58 7.57 -19.52
N PHE A 343 5.45 8.56 -18.64
CA PHE A 343 4.49 8.58 -17.54
C PHE A 343 3.43 9.66 -17.82
N PRO A 344 2.21 9.28 -18.26
CA PRO A 344 1.17 10.23 -18.63
C PRO A 344 0.50 10.89 -17.42
N ASP A 345 0.78 10.43 -16.20
CA ASP A 345 0.21 11.01 -14.99
C ASP A 345 0.56 12.50 -14.85
N SER A 346 -0.36 13.28 -14.30
CA SER A 346 -0.13 14.71 -14.09
C SER A 346 0.85 14.99 -12.97
N PHE A 347 1.10 14.04 -12.06
CA PHE A 347 2.07 14.18 -10.98
C PHE A 347 3.44 13.66 -11.39
N PHE A 348 4.47 14.27 -10.81
CA PHE A 348 5.87 13.84 -10.95
C PHE A 348 6.56 14.07 -9.62
N HIS A 349 7.15 13.02 -9.03
CA HIS A 349 7.89 13.16 -7.79
C HIS A 349 9.32 13.62 -8.10
N ALA A 350 9.70 14.78 -7.58
CA ALA A 350 11.01 15.40 -7.68
C ALA A 350 11.86 15.20 -6.42
N ALA A 351 11.43 14.31 -5.52
CA ALA A 351 12.17 13.83 -4.34
C ALA A 351 12.74 14.95 -3.45
N GLY A 352 14.02 14.88 -3.11
CA GLY A 352 14.77 15.88 -2.35
C GLY A 352 15.05 15.51 -0.89
N ASP A 353 14.92 14.25 -0.50
CA ASP A 353 15.16 13.82 0.88
C ASP A 353 16.66 13.66 1.22
N GLU A 354 16.94 13.71 2.52
CA GLU A 354 18.21 13.30 3.15
C GLU A 354 19.51 13.86 2.53
N VAL A 355 19.48 15.07 1.97
CA VAL A 355 20.68 15.72 1.41
C VAL A 355 21.70 16.09 2.50
N VAL A 356 22.93 15.60 2.36
CA VAL A 356 24.03 15.78 3.31
C VAL A 356 25.02 16.84 2.82
N MET A 357 24.94 18.03 3.43
CA MET A 357 25.75 19.22 3.05
C MET A 357 27.26 18.97 3.08
N LYS A 358 27.75 18.18 4.05
CA LYS A 358 29.17 17.84 4.19
C LYS A 358 29.77 17.24 2.92
N CYS A 359 28.96 16.56 2.10
CA CYS A 359 29.43 16.07 0.83
C CYS A 359 29.85 17.22 -0.09
N TRP A 360 28.98 18.20 -0.30
CA TRP A 360 29.27 19.33 -1.18
C TRP A 360 30.30 20.31 -0.60
N GLU A 361 30.34 20.47 0.72
CA GLU A 361 31.37 21.28 1.38
C GLU A 361 32.80 20.79 1.09
N ASN A 362 32.95 19.48 0.85
CA ASN A 362 34.24 18.85 0.54
C ASN A 362 34.48 18.65 -0.96
N ASP A 363 33.55 19.05 -1.83
CA ASP A 363 33.69 18.92 -3.28
C ASP A 363 34.45 20.12 -3.88
N THR A 364 35.59 19.85 -4.50
CA THR A 364 36.46 20.91 -5.07
C THR A 364 35.81 21.69 -6.21
N TYR A 365 34.90 21.08 -6.99
CA TYR A 365 34.22 21.77 -8.07
C TYR A 365 33.18 22.74 -7.51
N ILE A 366 32.39 22.28 -6.52
CA ILE A 366 31.37 23.11 -5.87
C ILE A 366 32.04 24.26 -5.10
N THR A 367 33.05 23.99 -4.29
CA THR A 367 33.76 25.04 -3.53
C THR A 367 34.38 26.11 -4.44
N ASN A 368 34.98 25.72 -5.58
CA ASN A 368 35.48 26.67 -6.57
C ASN A 368 34.34 27.46 -7.25
N HIS A 369 33.21 26.81 -7.55
CA HIS A 369 32.05 27.49 -8.11
C HIS A 369 31.50 28.57 -7.18
N LEU A 370 31.37 28.26 -5.88
CA LEU A 370 30.88 29.20 -4.87
C LEU A 370 31.82 30.42 -4.73
N GLN A 371 33.14 30.19 -4.76
CA GLN A 371 34.13 31.29 -4.75
C GLN A 371 34.02 32.21 -5.97
N ASN A 372 33.72 31.66 -7.15
CA ASN A 372 33.63 32.42 -8.39
C ASN A 372 32.28 33.15 -8.58
N THR A 373 31.21 32.65 -7.97
CA THR A 373 29.85 33.18 -8.14
C THR A 373 29.35 34.02 -6.96
N ASN A 374 30.07 34.00 -5.84
CA ASN A 374 29.67 34.64 -4.58
C ASN A 374 28.27 34.18 -4.08
N GLN A 375 27.89 32.94 -4.42
CA GLN A 375 26.68 32.27 -3.92
C GLN A 375 27.02 31.44 -2.66
N THR A 376 26.04 31.26 -1.77
CA THR A 376 26.15 30.25 -0.70
C THR A 376 25.79 28.87 -1.22
N LEU A 377 26.24 27.82 -0.53
CA LEU A 377 25.89 26.44 -0.87
C LEU A 377 24.37 26.21 -0.86
N MET A 378 23.67 26.76 0.15
CA MET A 378 22.21 26.63 0.25
C MET A 378 21.48 27.34 -0.89
N GLN A 379 21.97 28.51 -1.34
CA GLN A 379 21.42 29.18 -2.51
C GLN A 379 21.63 28.37 -3.78
N LEU A 380 22.81 27.78 -3.96
CA LEU A 380 23.07 26.90 -5.10
C LEU A 380 22.13 25.68 -5.10
N PHE A 381 21.90 25.10 -3.92
CA PHE A 381 20.98 23.96 -3.76
C PHE A 381 19.53 24.35 -4.04
N GLU A 382 19.02 25.43 -3.44
CA GLU A 382 17.68 25.94 -3.72
C GLU A 382 17.49 26.24 -5.22
N ASN A 383 18.47 26.89 -5.85
CA ASN A 383 18.42 27.18 -7.29
C ASN A 383 18.36 25.90 -8.14
N PHE A 384 19.11 24.86 -7.78
CA PHE A 384 19.08 23.59 -8.50
C PHE A 384 17.72 22.90 -8.38
N VAL A 385 17.16 22.84 -7.17
CA VAL A 385 15.84 22.24 -6.92
C VAL A 385 14.76 23.00 -7.67
N LEU A 386 14.68 24.33 -7.52
CA LEU A 386 13.66 25.14 -8.19
C LEU A 386 13.75 25.05 -9.72
N ASP A 387 14.95 24.97 -10.27
CA ASP A 387 15.15 24.78 -11.72
C ASP A 387 14.67 23.41 -12.20
N MET A 388 14.96 22.35 -11.45
CA MET A 388 14.44 21.00 -11.72
C MET A 388 12.91 20.97 -11.65
N GLU A 389 12.31 21.53 -10.60
CA GLU A 389 10.86 21.62 -10.44
C GLU A 389 10.20 22.44 -11.55
N ASP A 390 10.77 23.58 -11.92
CA ASP A 390 10.27 24.42 -13.00
C ASP A 390 10.32 23.69 -14.35
N HIS A 391 11.34 22.87 -14.56
CA HIS A 391 11.40 22.03 -15.75
C HIS A 391 10.29 20.98 -15.78
N VAL A 392 9.96 20.37 -14.63
CA VAL A 392 8.78 19.49 -14.49
C VAL A 392 7.49 20.25 -14.80
N ARG A 393 7.31 21.47 -14.26
CA ARG A 393 6.13 22.32 -14.55
C ARG A 393 6.01 22.68 -16.03
N GLN A 394 7.13 22.91 -16.73
CA GLN A 394 7.14 23.13 -18.18
C GLN A 394 6.59 21.92 -18.97
N LYS A 395 6.65 20.71 -18.39
CA LYS A 395 5.99 19.50 -18.93
C LYS A 395 4.51 19.39 -18.56
N LYS A 396 3.94 20.45 -17.98
CA LYS A 396 2.55 20.53 -17.52
C LYS A 396 2.23 19.49 -16.45
N LYS A 397 3.22 19.18 -15.61
CA LYS A 397 3.07 18.28 -14.48
C LYS A 397 3.05 19.06 -13.16
N THR A 398 2.31 18.55 -12.20
CA THR A 398 2.33 18.97 -10.81
C THR A 398 3.52 18.33 -10.10
N VAL A 399 4.33 19.18 -9.48
CA VAL A 399 5.51 18.77 -8.73
C VAL A 399 5.08 18.23 -7.37
N MET A 400 5.64 17.08 -7.01
CA MET A 400 5.57 16.51 -5.66
C MET A 400 6.99 16.34 -5.11
N VAL A 401 7.23 16.69 -3.84
CA VAL A 401 8.56 16.60 -3.20
C VAL A 401 8.43 16.08 -1.78
N TRP A 402 9.51 15.53 -1.23
CA TRP A 402 9.59 15.20 0.19
C TRP A 402 9.60 16.46 1.07
N GLN A 403 9.18 16.32 2.32
CA GLN A 403 8.95 17.45 3.23
C GLN A 403 10.18 18.31 3.53
N GLU A 404 11.39 17.77 3.40
CA GLU A 404 12.66 18.41 3.72
C GLU A 404 12.82 19.73 2.96
N MET A 405 12.43 19.75 1.68
CA MET A 405 12.43 20.95 0.84
C MET A 405 11.75 22.15 1.52
N LEU A 406 10.63 21.92 2.20
CA LEU A 406 9.84 22.96 2.86
C LEU A 406 10.19 23.15 4.34
N LEU A 407 10.32 22.04 5.07
CA LEU A 407 10.38 22.05 6.53
C LEU A 407 11.80 22.10 7.09
N GLU A 408 12.78 21.51 6.40
CA GLU A 408 14.17 21.49 6.86
C GLU A 408 15.01 22.58 6.17
N TYR A 409 14.95 22.63 4.84
CA TYR A 409 15.74 23.58 4.04
C TYR A 409 15.04 24.94 3.88
N HIS A 410 13.75 25.02 4.21
CA HIS A 410 12.96 26.25 4.17
C HIS A 410 12.94 26.95 2.80
N PHE A 411 12.96 26.17 1.72
CA PHE A 411 12.91 26.73 0.37
C PHE A 411 11.58 27.41 0.08
N ASN A 412 11.64 28.44 -0.76
CA ASN A 412 10.47 29.18 -1.19
C ASN A 412 9.76 28.46 -2.35
N LEU A 413 9.12 27.34 -2.05
CA LEU A 413 8.45 26.49 -3.03
C LEU A 413 7.17 27.14 -3.57
N PRO A 414 6.90 27.07 -4.89
CA PRO A 414 5.61 27.46 -5.46
C PRO A 414 4.41 26.80 -4.77
N LYS A 415 3.29 27.52 -4.61
CA LYS A 415 2.12 27.04 -3.84
C LYS A 415 1.36 25.89 -4.49
N ASP A 416 1.62 25.61 -5.76
CA ASP A 416 1.09 24.44 -6.46
C ASP A 416 1.89 23.16 -6.20
N THR A 417 3.07 23.25 -5.58
CA THR A 417 3.86 22.08 -5.14
C THR A 417 3.11 21.28 -4.09
N VAL A 418 3.10 19.96 -4.26
CA VAL A 418 2.55 19.00 -3.30
C VAL A 418 3.67 18.46 -2.42
N ILE A 419 3.47 18.47 -1.10
CA ILE A 419 4.49 18.04 -0.15
C ILE A 419 4.13 16.66 0.41
N GLN A 420 5.00 15.67 0.22
CA GLN A 420 4.87 14.35 0.82
C GLN A 420 5.52 14.33 2.22
N VAL A 421 4.69 14.15 3.25
CA VAL A 421 5.13 14.17 4.66
C VAL A 421 5.38 12.76 5.13
N TRP A 422 6.61 12.47 5.57
CA TRP A 422 7.00 11.15 6.04
C TRP A 422 7.52 11.12 7.47
N VAL A 423 8.16 12.19 7.94
CA VAL A 423 8.69 12.28 9.31
C VAL A 423 7.60 12.70 10.27
N GLY A 424 7.12 11.74 11.05
CA GLY A 424 6.13 11.96 12.09
C GLY A 424 4.75 12.37 11.58
N SER A 425 3.79 12.42 12.50
CA SER A 425 2.42 12.87 12.20
C SER A 425 2.27 14.40 12.29
N GLU A 426 3.21 15.05 12.97
CA GLU A 426 3.28 16.48 13.24
C GLU A 426 3.54 17.29 11.97
N GLY A 427 4.36 16.75 11.04
CA GLY A 427 4.67 17.40 9.78
C GLY A 427 3.43 17.73 8.92
N VAL A 428 2.35 16.95 9.06
CA VAL A 428 1.09 17.19 8.33
C VAL A 428 0.50 18.53 8.72
N LYS A 429 0.48 18.86 10.02
CA LYS A 429 0.00 20.15 10.52
C LYS A 429 0.89 21.29 10.03
N GLU A 430 2.21 21.12 10.10
CA GLU A 430 3.15 22.15 9.70
C GLU A 430 3.03 22.52 8.21
N VAL A 431 3.00 21.51 7.33
CA VAL A 431 2.83 21.69 5.87
C VAL A 431 1.49 22.35 5.55
N THR A 432 0.39 21.84 6.11
CA THR A 432 -0.95 22.35 5.80
C THR A 432 -1.18 23.75 6.37
N SER A 433 -0.61 24.08 7.54
CA SER A 433 -0.64 25.44 8.11
C SER A 433 0.09 26.47 7.24
N LYS A 434 1.10 26.03 6.47
CA LYS A 434 1.80 26.84 5.45
C LYS A 434 1.02 26.91 4.13
N GLY A 435 -0.15 26.26 4.03
CA GLY A 435 -1.06 26.33 2.90
C GLY A 435 -0.70 25.44 1.70
N TYR A 436 0.12 24.41 1.90
CA TYR A 436 0.48 23.47 0.84
C TYR A 436 -0.46 22.27 0.83
N LYS A 437 -0.74 21.77 -0.39
CA LYS A 437 -1.37 20.46 -0.56
C LYS A 437 -0.40 19.37 -0.11
N THR A 438 -0.92 18.30 0.49
CA THR A 438 -0.07 17.25 1.05
C THR A 438 -0.54 15.84 0.72
N ILE A 439 0.45 14.96 0.58
CA ILE A 439 0.32 13.50 0.61
C ILE A 439 0.96 13.01 1.90
N VAL A 440 0.27 12.16 2.66
CA VAL A 440 0.76 11.69 3.95
C VAL A 440 1.38 10.30 3.82
N SER A 441 2.58 10.13 4.34
CA SER A 441 3.32 8.86 4.44
C SER A 441 3.95 8.71 5.82
N ALA A 442 3.19 9.03 6.87
CA ALA A 442 3.65 9.04 8.25
C ALA A 442 4.40 7.75 8.63
N GLN A 443 5.70 7.84 8.83
CA GLN A 443 6.61 6.71 9.09
C GLN A 443 6.15 5.84 10.27
N ASP A 444 5.63 6.48 11.32
CA ASP A 444 5.17 5.81 12.53
C ASP A 444 3.95 4.90 12.32
N TYR A 445 3.31 4.94 11.15
CA TYR A 445 2.12 4.16 10.85
C TYR A 445 2.20 3.43 9.50
N TRP A 446 2.73 4.08 8.47
CA TRP A 446 2.57 3.66 7.07
C TRP A 446 3.88 3.35 6.34
N TYR A 447 5.03 3.36 7.03
CA TYR A 447 6.23 2.69 6.53
C TYR A 447 6.14 1.20 6.82
N LEU A 448 5.97 0.39 5.76
CA LEU A 448 5.73 -1.04 5.87
C LEU A 448 7.01 -1.87 5.81
N ASP A 449 8.15 -1.29 5.48
CA ASP A 449 9.48 -1.90 5.53
C ASP A 449 10.07 -2.00 6.95
N LEU A 450 9.53 -1.25 7.92
CA LEU A 450 10.05 -1.22 9.30
C LEU A 450 9.78 -2.51 10.07
N GLY A 451 10.64 -2.80 11.05
CA GLY A 451 10.46 -3.90 12.02
C GLY A 451 11.11 -5.23 11.65
N PHE A 452 11.83 -5.33 10.53
CA PHE A 452 12.48 -6.56 10.07
C PHE A 452 13.99 -6.61 10.36
N GLY A 453 14.46 -5.82 11.33
CA GLY A 453 15.87 -5.68 11.70
C GLY A 453 16.53 -4.48 11.03
N ARG A 454 17.85 -4.34 11.21
CA ARG A 454 18.66 -3.35 10.51
C ARG A 454 19.49 -4.06 9.44
N PRO A 455 19.62 -3.51 8.22
CA PRO A 455 20.46 -4.10 7.17
C PRO A 455 21.96 -4.05 7.48
N ARG A 456 22.36 -3.41 8.59
CA ARG A 456 23.76 -3.09 8.90
C ARG A 456 24.33 -4.11 9.89
N SER A 457 25.54 -4.60 9.62
CA SER A 457 26.35 -5.28 10.63
C SER A 457 26.70 -4.29 11.72
N ASN A 458 26.02 -4.37 12.87
CA ASN A 458 26.38 -3.60 14.04
C ASN A 458 27.22 -4.50 14.96
N PRO A 459 28.45 -4.10 15.36
CA PRO A 459 29.20 -4.83 16.38
C PRO A 459 28.48 -4.87 17.74
N TYR A 460 27.45 -4.02 17.94
CA TYR A 460 26.59 -4.01 19.11
C TYR A 460 25.25 -4.72 18.81
N PRO A 461 24.97 -5.89 19.42
CA PRO A 461 23.77 -6.68 19.16
C PRO A 461 22.47 -6.06 19.71
N GLU A 462 22.56 -5.04 20.56
CA GLU A 462 21.42 -4.49 21.33
C GLU A 462 20.74 -3.27 20.69
N VAL A 463 21.10 -2.88 19.46
CA VAL A 463 20.48 -1.71 18.84
C VAL A 463 19.07 -2.03 18.38
N GLN A 464 18.08 -1.48 19.09
CA GLN A 464 16.68 -1.56 18.71
C GLN A 464 16.47 -1.00 17.29
N GLY A 465 15.81 -1.79 16.44
CA GLY A 465 15.33 -1.35 15.14
C GLY A 465 14.10 -0.45 15.28
N ALA A 466 13.65 0.13 14.17
CA ALA A 466 12.35 0.78 14.13
C ALA A 466 11.24 -0.24 14.42
N GLY A 467 10.15 0.22 15.06
CA GLY A 467 9.02 -0.64 15.41
C GLY A 467 8.33 -1.23 14.18
N PHE A 468 7.79 -2.45 14.32
CA PHE A 468 7.00 -3.07 13.27
C PHE A 468 5.59 -2.46 13.22
N ASN A 469 5.25 -1.82 12.10
CA ASN A 469 3.90 -1.32 11.85
C ASN A 469 2.97 -2.48 11.50
N HIS A 470 2.36 -3.12 12.50
CA HIS A 470 1.36 -4.18 12.29
C HIS A 470 0.02 -3.60 11.81
N TRP A 471 -0.85 -4.45 11.24
CA TRP A 471 -2.11 -4.02 10.59
C TRP A 471 -2.98 -3.11 11.47
N ASN A 472 -3.13 -3.42 12.76
CA ASN A 472 -3.97 -2.64 13.67
C ASN A 472 -3.44 -1.21 13.86
N ARG A 473 -2.11 -1.06 13.95
CA ARG A 473 -1.44 0.25 14.00
C ARG A 473 -1.61 1.01 12.69
N VAL A 474 -1.38 0.34 11.56
CA VAL A 474 -1.63 0.91 10.22
C VAL A 474 -3.08 1.43 10.09
N TYR A 475 -4.04 0.68 10.62
CA TYR A 475 -5.48 0.98 10.56
C TYR A 475 -5.93 2.08 11.55
N SER A 476 -5.17 2.34 12.61
CA SER A 476 -5.58 3.25 13.69
C SER A 476 -5.23 4.71 13.44
N TYR A 477 -4.51 5.03 12.36
CA TYR A 477 -4.04 6.39 12.14
C TYR A 477 -5.15 7.29 11.57
N ASP A 478 -5.46 8.37 12.29
CA ASP A 478 -6.23 9.50 11.78
C ASP A 478 -5.28 10.62 11.34
N MET A 479 -5.04 10.72 10.03
CA MET A 479 -4.21 11.78 9.47
C MET A 479 -4.85 13.18 9.52
N ARG A 480 -6.11 13.30 9.96
CA ARG A 480 -6.81 14.58 10.17
C ARG A 480 -6.79 15.03 11.63
N ALA A 481 -6.26 14.22 12.53
CA ALA A 481 -6.20 14.55 13.94
C ALA A 481 -5.49 15.90 14.16
N ASN A 482 -6.06 16.75 15.00
CA ASN A 482 -5.54 18.09 15.35
C ASN A 482 -5.46 19.10 14.18
N LEU A 483 -6.13 18.83 13.05
CA LEU A 483 -6.24 19.78 11.94
C LEU A 483 -7.56 20.55 11.98
N THR A 484 -7.52 21.81 11.55
CA THR A 484 -8.73 22.56 11.19
C THR A 484 -9.32 21.98 9.90
N LYS A 485 -10.59 22.30 9.60
CA LYS A 485 -11.21 21.87 8.35
C LYS A 485 -10.41 22.31 7.11
N THR A 486 -9.97 23.56 7.06
CA THR A 486 -9.20 24.11 5.94
C THR A 486 -7.87 23.39 5.73
N GLU A 487 -7.16 23.08 6.81
CA GLU A 487 -5.91 22.30 6.75
C GLU A 487 -6.17 20.87 6.29
N ALA A 488 -7.22 20.23 6.82
CA ALA A 488 -7.56 18.86 6.47
C ALA A 488 -8.08 18.72 5.02
N ASP A 489 -8.60 19.79 4.43
CA ASP A 489 -9.01 19.85 3.02
C ASP A 489 -7.81 19.99 2.05
N LEU A 490 -6.60 20.29 2.56
CA LEU A 490 -5.35 20.28 1.78
C LEU A 490 -4.75 18.88 1.63
N ILE A 491 -5.23 17.89 2.39
CA ILE A 491 -4.79 16.49 2.26
C ILE A 491 -5.44 15.87 1.02
N LEU A 492 -4.64 15.60 0.00
CA LEU A 492 -5.11 14.94 -1.23
C LEU A 492 -5.32 13.43 -1.02
N GLY A 493 -4.58 12.88 -0.07
CA GLY A 493 -4.62 11.49 0.34
C GLY A 493 -3.31 11.06 0.98
N ALA A 494 -2.93 9.80 0.80
CA ALA A 494 -1.78 9.21 1.46
C ALA A 494 -1.11 8.14 0.62
N GLU A 495 0.11 7.78 1.02
CA GLU A 495 0.81 6.60 0.55
C GLU A 495 1.43 5.83 1.70
N ALA A 496 1.31 4.51 1.69
CA ALA A 496 2.19 3.66 2.48
C ALA A 496 3.45 3.35 1.67
N THR A 497 4.60 3.24 2.34
CA THR A 497 5.88 3.02 1.67
C THR A 497 6.38 1.60 1.90
N MET A 498 7.07 1.07 0.90
CA MET A 498 7.84 -0.16 0.97
C MET A 498 9.22 0.10 0.40
N TRP A 499 10.10 0.62 1.27
CA TRP A 499 11.51 0.78 0.97
C TRP A 499 12.22 -0.57 0.84
N GLY A 500 13.23 -0.60 -0.02
CA GLY A 500 13.75 -1.83 -0.60
C GLY A 500 14.99 -2.39 0.09
N GLU A 501 15.55 -1.78 1.14
CA GLU A 501 16.84 -2.21 1.72
C GLU A 501 16.81 -3.66 2.23
N LEU A 502 15.65 -4.09 2.72
CA LEU A 502 15.42 -5.47 3.14
C LEU A 502 14.29 -6.15 2.35
N ALA A 503 13.70 -5.49 1.36
CA ALA A 503 12.55 -5.99 0.60
C ALA A 503 12.89 -6.27 -0.86
N ASP A 504 12.55 -7.46 -1.32
CA ASP A 504 12.79 -7.92 -2.70
C ASP A 504 11.58 -8.75 -3.20
N PRO A 505 11.60 -9.25 -4.46
CA PRO A 505 10.51 -10.08 -4.98
C PRO A 505 10.16 -11.32 -4.15
N ASN A 506 11.05 -11.81 -3.29
CA ASN A 506 10.82 -13.01 -2.49
C ASN A 506 9.95 -12.73 -1.27
N ASN A 507 10.05 -11.55 -0.66
CA ASN A 507 9.35 -11.22 0.59
C ASN A 507 8.36 -10.03 0.49
N VAL A 508 8.41 -9.21 -0.57
CA VAL A 508 7.60 -7.97 -0.65
C VAL A 508 6.10 -8.19 -0.38
N GLU A 509 5.56 -9.31 -0.85
CA GLU A 509 4.14 -9.62 -0.76
C GLU A 509 3.70 -9.90 0.69
N ASP A 510 4.52 -10.61 1.47
CA ASP A 510 4.22 -10.93 2.86
C ASP A 510 4.36 -9.70 3.77
N ARG A 511 5.26 -8.78 3.39
CA ARG A 511 5.45 -7.53 4.09
C ARG A 511 4.30 -6.58 3.81
N LEU A 512 3.96 -6.35 2.54
CA LEU A 512 2.87 -5.45 2.20
C LEU A 512 1.53 -5.97 2.68
N TRP A 513 1.20 -7.23 2.38
CA TRP A 513 -0.17 -7.72 2.52
C TRP A 513 -0.33 -8.62 3.74
N PRO A 514 -1.37 -8.42 4.57
CA PRO A 514 -2.54 -7.54 4.37
C PRO A 514 -2.44 -6.17 5.06
N ARG A 515 -1.25 -5.70 5.46
CA ARG A 515 -1.10 -4.37 6.10
C ARG A 515 -1.49 -3.23 5.17
N ALA A 516 -1.11 -3.29 3.90
CA ALA A 516 -1.54 -2.33 2.88
C ALA A 516 -3.05 -2.39 2.60
N ALA A 517 -3.73 -3.50 2.90
CA ALA A 517 -5.20 -3.55 2.86
C ALA A 517 -5.80 -2.76 4.02
N ALA A 518 -5.23 -2.87 5.23
CA ALA A 518 -5.60 -2.02 6.37
C ALA A 518 -5.47 -0.52 6.03
N PHE A 519 -4.36 -0.16 5.40
CA PHE A 519 -4.15 1.20 4.86
C PHE A 519 -5.20 1.59 3.82
N SER A 520 -5.52 0.71 2.85
CA SER A 520 -6.45 1.05 1.78
C SER A 520 -7.86 1.40 2.26
N GLU A 521 -8.33 0.79 3.34
CA GLU A 521 -9.63 1.11 3.92
C GLU A 521 -9.68 2.47 4.61
N ARG A 522 -8.57 2.92 5.23
CA ARG A 522 -8.47 4.31 5.74
C ARG A 522 -8.65 5.34 4.64
N LEU A 523 -8.21 4.99 3.44
CA LEU A 523 -8.18 5.90 2.30
C LEU A 523 -9.44 5.81 1.43
N TRP A 524 -10.06 4.63 1.37
CA TRP A 524 -11.33 4.42 0.66
C TRP A 524 -12.54 4.76 1.52
N SER A 525 -12.68 4.13 2.68
CA SER A 525 -13.85 4.31 3.56
C SER A 525 -13.70 5.59 4.40
N GLY A 526 -12.48 5.94 4.79
CA GLY A 526 -12.19 7.03 5.72
C GLY A 526 -12.00 6.56 7.16
N TYR A 527 -11.57 7.45 8.04
CA TYR A 527 -11.48 7.15 9.48
C TYR A 527 -12.87 6.97 10.11
N GLU A 528 -13.84 7.76 9.66
CA GLU A 528 -15.25 7.72 10.03
C GLU A 528 -16.11 7.35 8.82
N ASN A 529 -17.24 6.70 9.07
CA ASN A 529 -18.25 6.46 8.04
C ASN A 529 -19.05 7.76 7.71
N PRO A 530 -19.92 7.76 6.68
CA PRO A 530 -20.71 8.94 6.34
C PRO A 530 -21.65 9.47 7.43
N LYS A 531 -21.89 8.70 8.51
CA LYS A 531 -22.69 9.10 9.67
C LYS A 531 -21.84 9.70 10.80
N GLY A 532 -20.53 9.80 10.62
CA GLY A 532 -19.59 10.28 11.64
C GLY A 532 -19.25 9.24 12.70
N GLU A 533 -19.51 7.96 12.46
CA GLU A 533 -19.12 6.89 13.38
C GLU A 533 -17.73 6.39 13.01
N GLU A 534 -16.83 6.33 13.99
CA GLU A 534 -15.47 5.83 13.82
C GLU A 534 -15.45 4.37 13.37
N LEU A 535 -14.65 4.08 12.34
CA LEU A 535 -14.41 2.71 11.90
C LEU A 535 -13.29 2.12 12.76
N VAL A 536 -13.62 1.38 13.81
CA VAL A 536 -12.63 0.81 14.73
C VAL A 536 -12.01 -0.50 14.22
N SER A 537 -10.77 -0.78 14.62
CA SER A 537 -10.06 -2.00 14.22
C SER A 537 -10.73 -3.29 14.69
N ALA A 538 -11.46 -3.20 15.82
CA ALA A 538 -12.24 -4.30 16.36
C ALA A 538 -13.31 -4.83 15.35
N ASP A 539 -13.94 -3.94 14.59
CA ASP A 539 -14.88 -4.35 13.54
C ASP A 539 -14.16 -4.74 12.26
N ALA A 540 -13.05 -4.07 11.96
CA ALA A 540 -12.29 -4.28 10.74
C ALA A 540 -11.66 -5.68 10.65
N ILE A 541 -11.12 -6.22 11.76
CA ILE A 541 -10.47 -7.53 11.75
C ILE A 541 -11.39 -8.65 11.23
N LEU A 542 -12.69 -8.53 11.50
CA LEU A 542 -13.69 -9.50 11.06
C LEU A 542 -13.85 -9.55 9.52
N ARG A 543 -13.53 -8.46 8.83
CA ARG A 543 -13.54 -8.38 7.36
C ARG A 543 -12.13 -8.57 6.77
N LEU A 544 -11.09 -8.11 7.48
CA LEU A 544 -9.71 -8.22 7.03
C LEU A 544 -9.23 -9.67 7.02
N LEU A 545 -9.63 -10.50 8.00
CA LEU A 545 -9.30 -11.94 8.04
C LEU A 545 -9.75 -12.67 6.76
N PRO A 546 -11.04 -12.67 6.39
CA PRO A 546 -11.47 -13.32 5.15
C PRO A 546 -10.90 -12.64 3.90
N TRP A 547 -10.68 -11.32 3.91
CA TRP A 547 -10.05 -10.62 2.79
C TRP A 547 -8.61 -11.08 2.55
N ARG A 548 -7.81 -11.27 3.60
CA ARG A 548 -6.46 -11.85 3.49
C ARG A 548 -6.50 -13.21 2.82
N GLU A 549 -7.44 -14.08 3.16
CA GLU A 549 -7.58 -15.39 2.51
C GLU A 549 -8.01 -15.26 1.04
N GLN A 550 -8.83 -14.25 0.69
CA GLN A 550 -9.11 -13.94 -0.71
C GLN A 550 -7.84 -13.52 -1.47
N LEU A 551 -6.95 -12.71 -0.87
CA LEU A 551 -5.67 -12.36 -1.50
C LEU A 551 -4.80 -13.60 -1.75
N VAL A 552 -4.72 -14.52 -0.77
CA VAL A 552 -3.99 -15.80 -0.93
C VAL A 552 -4.58 -16.64 -2.06
N LEU A 553 -5.90 -16.74 -2.16
CA LEU A 553 -6.61 -17.41 -3.26
C LEU A 553 -6.29 -16.79 -4.64
N ARG A 554 -6.13 -15.47 -4.69
CA ARG A 554 -5.72 -14.73 -5.89
C ARG A 554 -4.23 -14.88 -6.20
N GLY A 555 -3.48 -15.60 -5.36
CA GLY A 555 -2.07 -15.94 -5.55
C GLY A 555 -1.11 -15.02 -4.81
N VAL A 556 -1.58 -14.09 -3.98
CA VAL A 556 -0.73 -13.19 -3.18
C VAL A 556 -0.13 -13.96 -2.01
N ARG A 557 1.17 -13.82 -1.76
CA ARG A 557 1.80 -14.39 -0.54
C ARG A 557 1.52 -13.52 0.70
N ALA A 558 0.25 -13.21 0.96
CA ALA A 558 -0.13 -12.34 2.07
C ALA A 558 0.15 -13.00 3.43
N GLY A 559 0.81 -12.29 4.35
CA GLY A 559 1.13 -12.76 5.69
C GLY A 559 -0.13 -13.09 6.52
N PRO A 560 -0.07 -14.04 7.46
CA PRO A 560 -1.18 -14.33 8.36
C PRO A 560 -1.36 -13.20 9.38
N LEU A 561 -2.62 -12.87 9.70
CA LEU A 561 -2.97 -11.90 10.75
C LEU A 561 -3.09 -12.53 12.13
N ASN A 562 -3.37 -13.84 12.16
CA ASN A 562 -3.58 -14.62 13.36
C ASN A 562 -3.40 -16.11 13.04
N GLN A 563 -3.45 -16.97 14.06
CA GLN A 563 -3.51 -18.42 13.88
C GLN A 563 -4.77 -18.84 13.10
N GLY A 564 -4.68 -19.92 12.33
CA GLY A 564 -5.79 -20.39 11.49
C GLY A 564 -7.08 -20.70 12.27
N PHE A 565 -6.97 -21.09 13.54
CA PHE A 565 -8.13 -21.22 14.43
C PHE A 565 -8.89 -19.89 14.57
N CYS A 566 -8.18 -18.78 14.79
CA CYS A 566 -8.79 -17.45 14.93
C CYS A 566 -9.30 -16.89 13.61
N THR A 567 -8.67 -17.23 12.48
CA THR A 567 -9.26 -16.93 11.17
C THR A 567 -10.62 -17.61 11.01
N ARG A 568 -10.78 -18.83 11.53
CA ARG A 568 -12.05 -19.59 11.45
C ARG A 568 -13.06 -19.24 12.53
N ASN A 569 -12.58 -18.78 13.69
CA ASN A 569 -13.37 -18.49 14.89
C ASN A 569 -12.95 -17.12 15.46
N PRO A 570 -13.16 -16.02 14.72
CA PRO A 570 -12.61 -14.72 15.09
C PRO A 570 -13.18 -14.17 16.41
N LEU A 571 -14.41 -14.55 16.75
CA LEU A 571 -15.06 -14.13 18.00
C LEU A 571 -14.46 -14.81 19.24
N ASP A 572 -13.94 -16.02 19.08
CA ASP A 572 -13.30 -16.78 20.17
C ASP A 572 -11.89 -16.25 20.47
N CYS A 573 -11.34 -15.43 19.59
CA CYS A 573 -10.00 -14.85 19.69
C CYS A 573 -10.02 -13.35 19.96
N PHE A 574 -11.20 -12.79 20.28
CA PHE A 574 -11.31 -11.40 20.66
C PHE A 574 -10.77 -11.22 22.08
N GLN A 575 -9.64 -10.54 22.22
CA GLN A 575 -9.15 -10.13 23.53
C GLN A 575 -9.86 -8.83 23.93
N PRO A 576 -10.62 -8.79 25.05
CA PRO A 576 -11.14 -7.53 25.54
C PRO A 576 -9.96 -6.59 25.88
N PRO A 577 -10.10 -5.27 25.65
CA PRO A 577 -9.10 -4.31 26.09
C PRO A 577 -8.82 -4.53 27.58
N ASN A 578 -7.55 -4.61 27.94
CA ASN A 578 -7.14 -4.69 29.33
C ASN A 578 -7.53 -3.36 30.00
N PRO A 579 -8.43 -3.32 31.00
CA PRO A 579 -8.86 -2.06 31.63
C PRO A 579 -7.75 -1.35 32.40
N ALA A 580 -6.57 -1.97 32.51
CA ALA A 580 -5.45 -1.52 33.35
C ALA A 580 -4.17 -1.16 32.56
N ALA A 581 -4.27 -0.90 31.25
CA ALA A 581 -3.13 -0.47 30.42
C ALA A 581 -3.18 1.02 30.10
#